data_AF-A0A819F8Y8-F1
#
_entry.id   AF-A0A819F8Y8-F1
#
_cell.length_a   1.000
_cell.length_b   1.000
_cell.length_c   1.000
_cell.angle_alpha   90.00
_cell.angle_beta   90.00
_cell.angle_gamma   90.00
#
_symmetry.space_group_name_H-M   'P 1'
#
loop_
_entity.id
_entity.type
_entity.pdbx_description
1 polymer ?
#
loop_
_entity_poly.entity_id
_entity_poly.type
_entity_poly.pdbx_seq_one_letter_code
_entity_poly.pdbx_strand_id
1 'polypeptide(L)'
;MVSSNKSNGKIKILNASCTTNCLVSLAKIIHEKFGIIEALMTTAPSYTPIQKTIDGSSNKDKYEEICSVMKEVTNDKLKGILNYTDDEVASIDFIGDTYSSIFNAKHGISLNDNFVKLVSWYVFT
;
A
#
# COMPACT_ATOMS: atom_id res chain seq x y z
N MET A 1 -16.92 -18.08 3.90
CA MET A 1 -17.92 -18.05 5.00
C MET A 1 -17.52 -16.91 5.92
N VAL A 2 -18.25 -15.79 5.93
CA VAL A 2 -17.90 -14.60 6.72
C VAL A 2 -18.87 -14.53 7.90
N SER A 3 -18.37 -14.81 9.11
CA SER A 3 -19.07 -14.50 10.34
C SER A 3 -18.71 -13.08 10.76
N SER A 4 -19.70 -12.20 10.77
CA SER A 4 -19.58 -10.80 11.19
C SER A 4 -19.42 -10.72 12.70
N ASN A 5 -18.42 -9.98 13.18
CA ASN A 5 -18.42 -9.41 14.53
C ASN A 5 -17.82 -8.01 14.48
N LYS A 6 -18.60 -7.03 14.97
CA LYS A 6 -18.19 -5.63 15.15
C LYS A 6 -17.01 -5.56 16.12
N SER A 7 -15.95 -4.80 15.82
CA SER A 7 -15.00 -4.36 16.87
C SER A 7 -14.26 -3.06 16.53
N ASN A 8 -14.46 -2.08 17.41
CA ASN A 8 -13.65 -0.92 17.80
C ASN A 8 -12.33 -0.69 17.05
N GLY A 9 -12.30 0.31 16.15
CA GLY A 9 -11.08 1.08 15.82
C GLY A 9 -9.92 0.32 15.17
N LYS A 10 -10.19 -0.74 14.42
CA LYS A 10 -9.15 -1.61 13.84
C LYS A 10 -9.32 -1.73 12.33
N ILE A 11 -8.20 -1.71 11.59
CA ILE A 11 -8.18 -1.53 10.13
C ILE A 11 -8.06 -2.88 9.39
N LYS A 12 -8.80 -3.00 8.28
CA LYS A 12 -8.72 -4.05 7.26
C LYS A 12 -7.94 -3.51 6.06
N ILE A 13 -6.98 -4.29 5.57
CA ILE A 13 -6.08 -3.86 4.48
C ILE A 13 -6.27 -4.71 3.24
N LEU A 14 -6.42 -4.07 2.09
CA LEU A 14 -6.30 -4.70 0.79
C LEU A 14 -5.03 -4.19 0.11
N ASN A 15 -4.00 -5.02 -0.05
CA ASN A 15 -2.79 -4.65 -0.80
C ASN A 15 -2.75 -5.39 -2.14
N ALA A 16 -2.33 -4.74 -3.21
CA ALA A 16 -2.16 -5.38 -4.50
C ALA A 16 -0.69 -5.37 -4.96
N SER A 17 0.06 -6.47 -4.77
CA SER A 17 1.44 -6.59 -5.26
C SER A 17 2.04 -8.02 -5.13
N CYS A 18 2.97 -8.40 -6.01
CA CYS A 18 3.43 -9.79 -6.24
C CYS A 18 4.83 -10.12 -5.72
N THR A 19 5.05 -10.03 -4.41
CA THR A 19 5.98 -10.91 -3.67
C THR A 19 5.68 -10.72 -2.19
N THR A 20 5.77 -11.77 -1.39
CA THR A 20 5.53 -11.70 0.06
C THR A 20 6.45 -10.67 0.74
N ASN A 21 7.66 -10.45 0.19
CA ASN A 21 8.63 -9.47 0.70
C ASN A 21 8.18 -8.01 0.56
N CYS A 22 7.50 -7.66 -0.53
CA CYS A 22 6.93 -6.32 -0.72
C CYS A 22 5.79 -6.04 0.29
N LEU A 23 4.96 -7.06 0.58
CA LEU A 23 3.88 -6.93 1.56
C LEU A 23 4.42 -6.80 2.99
N VAL A 24 5.52 -7.48 3.34
CA VAL A 24 6.01 -7.55 4.73
C VAL A 24 6.36 -6.17 5.28
N SER A 25 7.04 -5.31 4.52
CA SER A 25 7.42 -3.97 4.96
C SER A 25 6.18 -3.12 5.25
N LEU A 26 5.21 -3.11 4.33
CA LEU A 26 3.94 -2.42 4.47
C LEU A 26 3.12 -2.95 5.65
N ALA A 27 2.87 -4.26 5.67
CA ALA A 27 2.03 -4.89 6.68
C ALA A 27 2.60 -4.70 8.08
N LYS A 28 3.93 -4.76 8.25
CA LYS A 28 4.58 -4.54 9.55
C LYS A 28 4.34 -3.11 10.06
N ILE A 29 4.61 -2.09 9.23
CA ILE A 29 4.42 -0.68 9.61
C ILE A 29 2.96 -0.42 9.99
N ILE A 30 2.02 -0.87 9.15
CA ILE A 30 0.61 -0.59 9.38
C ILE A 30 0.10 -1.38 10.59
N HIS A 31 0.55 -2.61 10.80
CA HIS A 31 0.19 -3.37 12.00
C HIS A 31 0.70 -2.74 13.28
N GLU A 32 1.96 -2.27 13.31
CA GLU A 32 2.55 -1.63 14.49
C GLU A 32 1.90 -0.28 14.82
N LYS A 33 1.46 0.47 13.81
CA LYS A 33 0.91 1.83 13.99
C LYS A 33 -0.61 1.88 14.13
N PHE A 34 -1.33 1.08 13.34
CA PHE A 34 -2.78 1.16 13.20
C PHE A 34 -3.52 -0.12 13.57
N GLY A 35 -2.81 -1.26 13.62
CA GLY A 35 -3.40 -2.57 13.89
C GLY A 35 -4.16 -3.15 12.70
N ILE A 36 -3.80 -4.39 12.34
CA ILE A 36 -4.46 -5.16 11.26
C ILE A 36 -5.23 -6.33 11.89
N ILE A 37 -6.52 -6.45 11.59
CA ILE A 37 -7.31 -7.66 11.94
C ILE A 37 -7.27 -8.66 10.78
N GLU A 38 -7.57 -8.15 9.59
CA GLU A 38 -7.71 -8.94 8.37
C GLU A 38 -6.99 -8.20 7.24
N ALA A 39 -6.22 -8.94 6.46
CA ALA A 39 -5.59 -8.44 5.26
C ALA A 39 -5.83 -9.40 4.10
N LEU A 40 -6.06 -8.84 2.92
CA LEU A 40 -6.09 -9.57 1.65
C LEU A 40 -5.00 -9.00 0.74
N MET A 41 -4.31 -9.89 0.03
CA MET A 41 -3.32 -9.52 -0.97
C MET A 41 -3.74 -10.03 -2.34
N THR A 42 -3.75 -9.16 -3.36
CA THR A 42 -4.05 -9.54 -4.75
C THR A 42 -2.90 -9.18 -5.68
N THR A 43 -2.30 -10.15 -6.34
CA THR A 43 -1.22 -9.90 -7.28
C THR A 43 -1.76 -9.70 -8.70
N ALA A 44 -1.35 -8.65 -9.39
CA ALA A 44 -1.65 -8.44 -10.82
C ALA A 44 -0.34 -8.30 -11.62
N PRO A 45 -0.21 -8.94 -12.79
CA PRO A 45 0.97 -8.76 -13.65
C PRO A 45 1.05 -7.32 -14.15
N SER A 46 2.23 -6.70 -14.03
CA SER A 46 2.47 -5.28 -14.34
C SER A 46 2.74 -4.99 -15.83
N TYR A 47 2.62 -5.99 -16.71
CA TYR A 47 3.01 -5.90 -18.13
C TYR A 47 2.06 -5.03 -19.00
N THR A 48 1.02 -4.44 -18.42
CA THR A 48 0.13 -3.50 -19.10
C THR A 48 0.41 -2.06 -18.67
N PRO A 49 1.18 -1.27 -19.43
CA PRO A 49 1.59 0.10 -19.08
C PRO A 49 0.47 1.15 -19.16
N ILE A 50 -0.79 0.75 -19.36
CA ILE A 50 -1.88 1.67 -19.75
C ILE A 50 -3.05 1.66 -18.73
N GLN A 51 -3.02 0.81 -17.71
CA GLN A 51 -4.11 0.78 -16.74
C GLN A 51 -3.93 1.89 -15.71
N LYS A 52 -4.60 3.02 -15.95
CA LYS A 52 -4.82 4.03 -14.90
C LYS A 52 -5.67 3.39 -13.79
N THR A 53 -5.30 3.61 -12.54
CA THR A 53 -6.12 3.18 -11.41
C THR A 53 -7.39 4.04 -11.39
N ILE A 54 -8.56 3.40 -11.51
CA ILE A 54 -9.86 4.08 -11.64
C ILE A 54 -10.48 4.37 -10.24
N ASP A 55 -9.87 3.85 -9.18
CA ASP A 55 -10.34 4.01 -7.81
C ASP A 55 -9.71 5.27 -7.18
N GLY A 56 -10.52 6.32 -6.95
CA GLY A 56 -10.11 7.53 -6.23
C GLY A 56 -10.44 7.47 -4.73
N SER A 57 -9.62 8.12 -3.89
CA SER A 57 -9.77 8.08 -2.42
C SER A 57 -11.17 8.50 -1.93
N SER A 58 -11.79 7.72 -1.03
CA SER A 58 -13.11 7.98 -0.42
C SER A 58 -13.07 7.95 1.12
N ASN A 59 -12.05 8.59 1.71
CA ASN A 59 -12.02 9.10 3.09
C ASN A 59 -10.63 9.70 3.30
N LYS A 60 -10.51 11.04 3.28
CA LYS A 60 -9.20 11.70 3.18
C LYS A 60 -8.38 11.59 4.46
N ASP A 61 -8.99 11.83 5.61
CA ASP A 61 -8.26 12.06 6.86
C ASP A 61 -7.36 10.87 7.28
N LYS A 62 -7.90 9.65 7.32
CA LYS A 62 -7.10 8.47 7.71
C LYS A 62 -6.09 8.04 6.64
N TYR A 63 -6.41 8.25 5.37
CA TYR A 63 -5.49 7.88 4.30
C TYR A 63 -4.30 8.84 4.25
N GLU A 64 -4.52 10.13 4.50
CA GLU A 64 -3.47 11.14 4.64
C GLU A 64 -2.55 10.83 5.82
N GLU A 65 -3.10 10.37 6.95
CA GLU A 65 -2.31 9.89 8.10
C GLU A 65 -1.42 8.69 7.71
N ILE A 66 -1.98 7.69 7.03
CA ILE A 66 -1.21 6.54 6.54
C ILE A 66 -0.09 6.99 5.60
N CYS A 67 -0.39 7.85 4.63
CA CYS A 67 0.61 8.38 3.70
C CYS A 67 1.72 9.14 4.42
N SER A 68 1.38 9.93 5.45
CA SER A 68 2.35 10.65 6.27
C SER A 68 3.31 9.70 6.99
N VAL A 69 2.77 8.68 7.66
CA VAL A 69 3.56 7.64 8.34
C VAL A 69 4.45 6.88 7.36
N MET A 70 3.92 6.53 6.19
CA MET A 70 4.68 5.85 5.15
C MET A 70 5.85 6.71 4.68
N LYS A 71 5.63 8.00 4.42
CA LYS A 71 6.66 8.95 3.98
C LYS A 71 7.74 9.17 5.04
N GLU A 72 7.37 9.19 6.32
CA GLU A 72 8.32 9.28 7.44
C GLU A 72 9.23 8.04 7.46
N VAL A 73 8.62 6.85 7.45
CA VAL A 73 9.37 5.58 7.58
C VAL A 73 10.31 5.33 6.39
N THR A 74 9.94 5.77 5.18
CA THR A 74 10.82 5.67 3.99
C THR A 74 12.04 6.59 4.06
N ASN A 75 11.94 7.71 4.78
CA ASN A 75 13.05 8.64 4.95
C ASN A 75 13.94 8.32 6.16
N ASP A 76 13.46 7.46 7.06
CA ASP A 76 14.15 7.02 8.27
C ASP A 76 14.47 5.51 8.20
N LYS A 77 13.72 4.67 8.94
CA LYS A 77 14.07 3.28 9.23
C LYS A 77 14.18 2.37 8.01
N LEU A 78 13.47 2.66 6.93
CA LEU A 78 13.44 1.82 5.72
C LEU A 78 14.04 2.52 4.51
N LYS A 79 14.85 3.55 4.72
CA LYS A 79 15.60 4.19 3.64
C LYS A 79 16.45 3.18 2.88
N GLY A 80 16.33 3.17 1.56
CA GLY A 80 16.98 2.20 0.67
C GLY A 80 16.29 0.83 0.56
N ILE A 81 15.21 0.58 1.31
CA ILE A 81 14.43 -0.66 1.26
C ILE A 81 13.01 -0.40 0.75
N LEU A 82 12.35 0.60 1.32
CA LEU A 82 11.01 1.06 0.95
C LEU A 82 11.09 2.47 0.40
N ASN A 83 10.48 2.70 -0.76
CA ASN A 83 10.34 4.01 -1.37
C ASN A 83 8.89 4.52 -1.27
N TYR A 84 8.71 5.83 -1.42
CA TYR A 84 7.43 6.51 -1.43
C TYR A 84 7.29 7.33 -2.72
N THR A 85 6.14 7.27 -3.38
CA THR A 85 5.83 8.15 -4.51
C THR A 85 4.40 8.68 -4.41
N ASP A 86 4.25 9.96 -4.69
CA ASP A 86 3.00 10.67 -4.92
C ASP A 86 2.90 11.18 -6.37
N ASP A 87 3.71 10.64 -7.28
CA ASP A 87 3.69 10.95 -8.70
C ASP A 87 2.66 10.09 -9.46
N GLU A 88 2.21 10.60 -10.61
CA GLU A 88 1.46 9.77 -11.56
C GLU A 88 2.45 8.90 -12.33
N VAL A 89 2.49 7.61 -11.96
CA VAL A 89 3.51 6.65 -12.40
C VAL A 89 2.86 5.37 -12.89
N ALA A 90 3.53 4.71 -13.83
CA ALA A 90 3.21 3.40 -14.35
C ALA A 90 4.35 2.41 -14.07
N SER A 91 4.13 1.13 -14.38
CA SER A 91 5.12 0.07 -14.15
C SER A 91 6.46 0.30 -14.84
N ILE A 92 6.46 0.98 -15.99
CA ILE A 92 7.67 1.29 -16.78
C ILE A 92 8.63 2.21 -16.01
N ASP A 93 8.11 3.08 -15.16
CA ASP A 93 8.91 4.09 -14.45
C ASP A 93 9.80 3.48 -13.37
N PHE A 94 9.57 2.22 -13.00
CA PHE A 94 10.30 1.50 -11.97
C PHE A 94 11.30 0.48 -12.53
N ILE A 95 11.44 0.35 -13.85
CA ILE A 95 12.40 -0.59 -14.43
C ILE A 95 13.83 -0.19 -14.01
N GLY A 96 14.53 -1.14 -13.37
CA GLY A 96 15.88 -0.93 -12.83
C GLY A 96 15.90 -0.29 -11.44
N ASP A 97 14.75 -0.05 -10.82
CA ASP A 97 14.65 0.38 -9.43
C ASP A 97 15.14 -0.74 -8.49
N THR A 98 15.88 -0.37 -7.45
CA THR A 98 16.53 -1.29 -6.50
C THR A 98 15.76 -1.43 -5.18
N TYR A 99 14.72 -0.63 -4.97
CA TYR A 99 13.89 -0.70 -3.78
C TYR A 99 13.04 -1.98 -3.80
N SER A 100 12.89 -2.61 -2.64
CA SER A 100 12.09 -3.84 -2.49
C SER A 100 10.58 -3.58 -2.61
N SER A 101 10.16 -2.35 -2.36
CA SER A 101 8.76 -1.90 -2.40
C SER A 101 8.73 -0.40 -2.60
N ILE A 102 7.81 0.08 -3.44
CA ILE A 102 7.55 1.50 -3.68
C ILE A 102 6.07 1.78 -3.39
N PHE A 103 5.78 2.36 -2.22
CA PHE A 103 4.42 2.74 -1.84
C PHE A 103 3.91 3.88 -2.73
N ASN A 104 2.74 3.69 -3.33
CA ASN A 104 2.11 4.68 -4.19
C ASN A 104 0.94 5.35 -3.47
N ALA A 105 1.16 6.61 -3.06
CA ALA A 105 0.19 7.38 -2.31
C ALA A 105 -1.00 7.84 -3.15
N LYS A 106 -0.87 7.97 -4.48
CA LYS A 106 -1.98 8.39 -5.35
C LYS A 106 -2.98 7.27 -5.65
N HIS A 107 -2.56 6.02 -5.56
CA HIS A 107 -3.35 4.87 -6.01
C HIS A 107 -4.00 4.06 -4.89
N GLY A 108 -3.72 4.37 -3.62
CA GLY A 108 -4.48 3.83 -2.50
C GLY A 108 -5.80 4.58 -2.26
N ILE A 109 -6.69 3.93 -1.54
CA ILE A 109 -8.04 4.43 -1.24
C ILE A 109 -8.44 3.98 0.15
N SER A 110 -8.86 4.91 1.00
CA SER A 110 -9.68 4.58 2.16
C SER A 110 -11.13 4.51 1.72
N LEU A 111 -11.81 3.38 1.97
CA LEU A 111 -13.26 3.27 1.77
C LEU A 111 -14.02 3.70 3.03
N ASN A 112 -13.43 3.45 4.19
CA ASN A 112 -13.91 3.90 5.48
C ASN A 112 -12.79 3.85 6.51
N ASP A 113 -13.12 4.31 7.70
CA ASP A 113 -12.31 4.30 8.91
C ASP A 113 -11.51 3.03 9.21
N ASN A 114 -11.99 1.89 8.75
CA ASN A 114 -11.48 0.57 9.05
C ASN A 114 -11.17 -0.23 7.78
N PHE A 115 -11.22 0.36 6.58
CA PHE A 115 -10.98 -0.37 5.34
C PHE A 115 -10.20 0.51 4.36
N VAL A 116 -8.94 0.15 4.16
CA VAL A 116 -8.01 0.84 3.27
C VAL A 116 -7.43 -0.13 2.27
N LYS A 117 -7.36 0.32 1.02
CA LYS A 117 -6.60 -0.31 -0.05
C LYS A 117 -5.29 0.46 -0.19
N LEU A 118 -4.18 -0.25 -0.11
CA LEU A 118 -2.84 0.28 -0.31
C LEU A 118 -2.29 -0.30 -1.62
N VAL A 119 -1.48 0.48 -2.32
CA VAL A 119 -0.85 0.06 -3.58
C VAL A 119 0.65 0.24 -3.47
N SER A 120 1.40 -0.77 -3.88
CA SER A 120 2.85 -0.72 -3.94
C SER A 120 3.39 -1.40 -5.18
N TRP A 121 4.31 -0.72 -5.84
CA TRP A 121 5.12 -1.30 -6.91
C TRP A 121 6.31 -2.06 -6.33
N TYR A 122 6.86 -2.94 -7.15
CA TYR A 122 8.10 -3.67 -6.95
C TYR A 122 8.55 -4.18 -8.33
N VAL A 123 9.84 -4.41 -8.50
CA VAL A 123 10.40 -4.90 -9.76
C VAL A 123 11.21 -6.17 -9.51
N PHE A 124 11.02 -7.18 -10.36
CA PHE A 124 11.94 -8.30 -10.44
C PHE A 124 13.18 -7.81 -11.19
N THR A 125 14.29 -7.68 -10.47
CA THR A 125 15.62 -7.50 -11.06
C THR A 125 15.98 -8.71 -11.92
#